data_AF-A0A1J5GE99-F1
#
_entry.id   AF-A0A1J5GE99-F1
#
_cell.length_a   1.000
_cell.length_b   1.000
_cell.length_c   1.000
_cell.angle_alpha   90.00
_cell.angle_beta   90.00
_cell.angle_gamma   90.00
#
_symmetry.space_group_name_H-M   'P 1'
#
loop_
_entity.id
_entity.type
_entity.pdbx_description
1 polymer ?
#
loop_
_entity_poly.entity_id
_entity_poly.type
_entity_poly.pdbx_seq_one_letter_code
_entity_poly.pdbx_strand_id
1 'polypeptide(L)'
;MENRYLVRVPKKDKTGLSWRDMWMEPLPLQKGEIIVEPIDTVRLEKIKRRIPYRQGVWEVDYFYYLNPIKEKEESPFYPYITLWVDQYSGFILSHDLAKPAECISEFQRSFFKLAENRKILPQEILVKKEEAFKLLEPITSELGINLRRVKKLKMLEEAQASMAKFTTGENRDEI
;
A
#
# COMPACT_ATOMS: atom_id res chain seq x y z
N MET A 1 2.67 32.70 3.39
CA MET A 1 1.24 32.56 3.01
C MET A 1 0.67 31.47 3.89
N GLU A 2 -0.27 31.82 4.77
CA GLU A 2 -0.83 30.93 5.79
C GLU A 2 -1.79 29.91 5.16
N ASN A 3 -1.74 28.66 5.63
CA ASN A 3 -2.43 27.49 5.10
C ASN A 3 -3.96 27.56 5.38
N ARG A 4 -4.68 28.48 4.73
CA ARG A 4 -6.13 28.73 4.91
C ARG A 4 -6.93 28.31 3.69
N TYR A 5 -8.10 27.71 3.92
CA TYR A 5 -9.06 27.32 2.89
C TYR A 5 -10.27 28.24 2.90
N LEU A 6 -10.78 28.56 1.71
CA LEU A 6 -12.06 29.22 1.57
C LEU A 6 -13.16 28.16 1.71
N VAL A 7 -13.94 28.23 2.78
CA VAL A 7 -15.00 27.26 3.11
C VAL A 7 -16.34 27.98 3.15
N ARG A 8 -17.38 27.34 2.62
CA ARG A 8 -18.77 27.78 2.79
C ARG A 8 -19.33 27.25 4.10
N VAL A 9 -19.62 28.15 5.02
CA VAL A 9 -20.22 27.79 6.32
C VAL A 9 -21.70 28.16 6.35
N PRO A 10 -22.58 27.27 6.84
CA PRO A 10 -23.98 27.57 7.00
C PRO A 10 -24.19 28.56 8.16
N LYS A 11 -25.07 29.53 7.95
CA LYS A 11 -25.52 30.53 8.92
C LYS A 11 -27.03 30.38 9.05
N LYS A 12 -27.52 30.06 10.25
CA LYS A 12 -28.95 30.13 10.53
C LYS A 12 -29.36 31.60 10.67
N ASP A 13 -30.30 32.03 9.85
CA ASP A 13 -30.99 33.31 10.00
C ASP A 13 -32.45 33.08 10.43
N LYS A 14 -33.18 34.18 10.65
CA LYS A 14 -34.58 34.14 11.12
C LYS A 14 -35.55 33.51 10.10
N THR A 15 -35.11 33.34 8.85
CA THR A 15 -35.92 32.95 7.69
C THR A 15 -35.47 31.63 7.04
N GLY A 16 -34.31 31.09 7.41
CA GLY A 16 -33.76 29.86 6.83
C GLY A 16 -32.26 29.68 7.03
N LEU A 17 -31.66 28.84 6.18
CA LEU A 17 -30.24 28.53 6.15
C LEU A 17 -29.58 29.35 5.03
N SER A 18 -28.79 30.36 5.38
CA SER A 18 -27.94 31.09 4.43
C SER A 18 -26.50 30.57 4.49
N TRP A 19 -25.72 30.77 3.43
CA TRP A 19 -24.32 30.35 3.37
C TRP A 19 -23.41 31.57 3.27
N ARG A 20 -22.23 31.52 3.88
CA ARG A 20 -21.21 32.56 3.72
C ARG A 20 -19.83 31.94 3.53
N ASP A 21 -18.96 32.67 2.83
CA ASP A 21 -17.58 32.28 2.64
C ASP A 21 -16.74 32.71 3.85
N MET A 22 -15.90 31.82 4.35
CA MET A 22 -14.95 32.07 5.43
C MET A 22 -13.60 31.46 5.11
N TRP A 23 -12.53 32.19 5.41
CA TRP A 23 -11.19 31.62 5.47
C TRP A 23 -11.04 30.86 6.79
N MET A 24 -10.82 29.55 6.70
CA MET A 24 -10.63 28.67 7.84
C MET A 24 -9.29 27.94 7.73
N GLU A 25 -8.64 27.75 8.87
CA GLU A 25 -7.53 26.81 8.95
C GLU A 25 -8.08 25.38 8.84
N PRO A 26 -7.38 24.48 8.11
CA PRO A 26 -7.79 23.09 8.06
C PRO A 26 -7.76 22.51 9.47
N LEU A 27 -8.74 21.67 9.78
CA LEU A 27 -8.57 20.77 10.90
C LEU A 27 -7.34 19.90 10.62
N PRO A 28 -6.49 19.63 11.64
CA PRO A 28 -5.37 18.72 11.49
C PRO A 28 -5.86 17.38 10.92
N LEU A 29 -5.16 16.86 9.92
CA LEU A 29 -5.45 15.53 9.37
C LEU A 29 -5.28 14.51 10.49
N GLN A 30 -6.39 13.96 10.97
CA GLN A 30 -6.38 12.81 11.87
C GLN A 30 -6.18 11.57 11.00
N LYS A 31 -4.97 10.99 11.03
CA LYS A 31 -4.76 9.66 10.46
C LYS A 31 -5.55 8.66 11.32
N GLY A 32 -6.43 7.90 10.68
CA GLY A 32 -7.10 6.80 11.36
C GLY A 32 -6.09 5.81 11.94
N GLU A 33 -6.43 5.21 13.08
CA GLU A 33 -5.62 4.12 13.63
C GLU A 33 -5.66 2.93 12.69
N ILE A 34 -4.49 2.31 12.49
CA ILE A 34 -4.37 1.10 11.70
C ILE A 34 -4.74 -0.05 12.62
N ILE A 35 -5.85 -0.70 12.32
CA ILE A 35 -6.21 -1.95 12.98
C ILE A 35 -5.38 -3.04 12.31
N VAL A 36 -4.36 -3.52 13.01
CA VAL A 36 -3.57 -4.67 12.56
C VAL A 36 -4.39 -5.93 12.83
N GLU A 37 -4.69 -6.69 11.78
CA GLU A 37 -5.39 -7.96 11.95
C GLU A 37 -4.49 -8.97 12.69
N PRO A 38 -5.07 -9.87 13.51
CA PRO A 38 -4.31 -10.95 14.14
C PRO A 38 -3.59 -11.80 13.10
N ILE A 39 -2.32 -12.12 13.36
CA ILE A 39 -1.51 -12.95 12.48
C ILE A 39 -2.00 -14.40 12.50
N ASP A 40 -2.03 -15.05 11.34
CA ASP A 40 -2.17 -16.51 11.24
C ASP A 40 -0.89 -17.21 11.73
N THR A 41 -0.84 -17.50 13.03
CA THR A 41 0.30 -18.13 13.71
C THR A 41 0.57 -19.54 13.20
N VAL A 42 -0.46 -20.29 12.80
CA VAL A 42 -0.33 -21.64 12.25
C VAL A 42 0.37 -21.61 10.90
N ARG A 43 -0.01 -20.66 10.04
CA ARG A 43 0.62 -20.46 8.73
C ARG A 43 2.05 -19.95 8.87
N LEU A 44 2.30 -19.05 9.82
CA LEU A 44 3.63 -18.53 10.12
C LEU A 44 4.59 -19.65 10.56
N GLU A 45 4.15 -20.54 11.46
CA GLU A 45 4.98 -21.65 11.93
C GLU A 45 5.28 -22.67 10.80
N LYS A 46 4.32 -22.89 9.89
CA LYS A 46 4.55 -23.71 8.69
C LYS A 46 5.62 -23.10 7.78
N ILE A 47 5.59 -21.79 7.56
CA ILE A 47 6.60 -21.07 6.78
C ILE A 47 7.97 -21.22 7.43
N LYS A 48 8.06 -20.94 8.74
CA LYS A 48 9.29 -21.03 9.53
C LYS A 48 9.96 -22.40 9.43
N ARG A 49 9.16 -23.48 9.47
CA ARG A 49 9.66 -24.85 9.37
C ARG A 49 10.04 -25.30 7.97
N ARG A 50 9.34 -24.82 6.93
CA ARG A 50 9.45 -25.37 5.56
C ARG A 50 10.33 -24.55 4.63
N ILE A 51 10.66 -23.31 4.99
CA ILE A 51 11.43 -22.41 4.14
C ILE A 51 12.78 -22.14 4.82
N PRO A 52 13.80 -22.99 4.56
CA PRO A 52 15.10 -22.86 5.20
C PRO A 52 15.94 -21.74 4.57
N TYR A 53 15.67 -21.38 3.31
CA TYR A 53 16.52 -20.50 2.54
C TYR A 53 16.11 -19.03 2.67
N ARG A 54 17.09 -18.20 3.00
CA ARG A 54 16.93 -16.74 3.08
C ARG A 54 17.85 -16.06 2.10
N GLN A 55 17.29 -15.23 1.22
CA GLN A 55 18.05 -14.48 0.23
C GLN A 55 17.32 -13.22 -0.23
N GLY A 56 18.08 -12.15 -0.39
CA GLY A 56 17.65 -10.91 -1.01
C GLY A 56 17.16 -9.89 0.00
N VAL A 57 17.01 -8.67 -0.53
CA VAL A 57 16.33 -7.57 0.12
C VAL A 57 15.10 -7.26 -0.71
N TRP A 58 13.93 -7.23 -0.10
CA TRP A 58 12.67 -6.98 -0.80
C TRP A 58 12.14 -5.61 -0.44
N GLU A 59 11.71 -4.85 -1.44
CA GLU A 59 10.99 -3.60 -1.28
C GLU A 59 9.48 -3.87 -1.39
N VAL A 60 8.70 -3.28 -0.50
CA VAL A 60 7.23 -3.41 -0.52
C VAL A 60 6.53 -2.11 -0.16
N ASP A 61 5.49 -1.80 -0.95
CA ASP A 61 4.54 -0.74 -0.69
C ASP A 61 3.19 -1.10 -1.36
N TYR A 62 2.14 -0.41 -0.96
CA TYR A 62 0.83 -0.47 -1.58
C TYR A 62 0.37 0.94 -1.98
N PHE A 63 -0.23 1.12 -3.15
CA PHE A 63 -0.66 2.45 -3.62
C PHE A 63 -1.86 2.33 -4.56
N TYR A 64 -2.53 3.44 -4.85
CA TYR A 64 -3.64 3.42 -5.80
C TYR A 64 -3.14 3.06 -7.20
N TYR A 65 -3.75 2.04 -7.79
CA TYR A 65 -3.59 1.74 -9.19
C TYR A 65 -4.36 2.78 -10.01
N LEU A 66 -3.71 3.35 -11.02
CA LEU A 66 -4.24 4.51 -11.76
C LEU A 66 -5.33 4.15 -12.77
N ASN A 67 -5.66 2.88 -12.95
CA ASN A 67 -6.74 2.46 -13.85
C ASN A 67 -7.91 1.91 -13.04
N PRO A 68 -9.14 2.40 -13.28
CA PRO A 68 -10.30 1.87 -12.61
C PRO A 68 -10.56 0.45 -13.09
N ILE A 69 -10.91 -0.43 -12.17
CA ILE A 69 -11.33 -1.80 -12.46
C ILE A 69 -12.82 -1.94 -12.19
N LYS A 70 -13.47 -2.84 -12.92
CA LYS A 70 -14.87 -3.20 -12.71
C LYS A 70 -14.95 -4.68 -12.37
N GLU A 71 -15.44 -5.00 -11.18
CA GLU A 71 -15.78 -6.36 -10.81
C GLU A 71 -17.27 -6.62 -11.05
N LYS A 72 -17.58 -7.54 -11.97
CA LYS A 72 -18.95 -7.96 -12.29
C LYS A 72 -19.88 -6.75 -12.56
N GLU A 73 -20.96 -6.62 -11.79
CA GLU A 73 -21.97 -5.56 -11.92
C GLU A 73 -21.73 -4.35 -11.01
N GLU A 74 -20.60 -4.31 -10.28
CA GLU A 74 -20.29 -3.18 -9.41
C GLU A 74 -19.88 -1.92 -10.19
N SER A 75 -19.96 -0.76 -9.52
CA SER A 75 -19.42 0.48 -10.07
C SER A 75 -17.89 0.37 -10.16
N PRO A 76 -17.26 0.87 -11.25
CA PRO A 76 -15.81 0.89 -11.36
C PRO A 76 -15.17 1.65 -10.19
N PHE A 77 -14.04 1.16 -9.70
CA PHE A 77 -13.30 1.78 -8.60
C PHE A 77 -11.80 1.73 -8.88
N TYR A 78 -11.04 2.60 -8.21
CA TYR A 78 -9.58 2.57 -8.23
C TYR A 78 -9.07 1.64 -7.13
N PRO A 79 -8.48 0.48 -7.46
CA PRO A 79 -8.00 -0.46 -6.47
C PRO A 79 -6.68 0.03 -5.87
N TYR A 80 -6.31 -0.54 -4.72
CA TYR A 80 -4.92 -0.55 -4.31
C TYR A 80 -4.19 -1.69 -5.02
N ILE A 81 -2.94 -1.44 -5.39
CA ILE A 81 -1.99 -2.47 -5.79
C ILE A 81 -0.89 -2.57 -4.73
N THR A 82 -0.60 -3.78 -4.28
CA THR A 82 0.59 -4.10 -3.49
C THR A 82 1.66 -4.64 -4.42
N LEU A 83 2.89 -4.13 -4.34
CA LEU A 83 4.03 -4.65 -5.09
C LEU A 83 5.12 -5.13 -4.14
N TRP A 84 5.61 -6.34 -4.39
CA TRP A 84 6.85 -6.86 -3.82
C TRP A 84 7.92 -6.86 -4.91
N VAL A 85 9.04 -6.21 -4.66
CA VAL A 85 10.11 -6.05 -5.65
C VAL A 85 11.44 -6.47 -5.05
N ASP A 86 12.22 -7.26 -5.78
CA ASP A 86 13.58 -7.57 -5.39
C ASP A 86 14.48 -6.34 -5.61
N GLN A 87 15.16 -5.90 -4.56
CA GLN A 87 15.95 -4.67 -4.59
C GLN A 87 17.16 -4.76 -5.54
N TYR A 88 17.71 -5.95 -5.76
CA TYR A 88 18.94 -6.11 -6.56
C TYR A 88 18.64 -6.20 -8.06
N SER A 89 17.63 -6.98 -8.43
CA SER A 89 17.27 -7.24 -9.82
C SER A 89 16.20 -6.31 -10.36
N GLY A 90 15.43 -5.66 -9.48
CA GLY A 90 14.25 -4.88 -9.87
C GLY A 90 13.05 -5.74 -10.28
N PHE A 91 13.13 -7.07 -10.15
CA PHE A 91 12.02 -7.94 -10.52
C PHE A 91 10.85 -7.82 -9.54
N ILE A 92 9.65 -7.66 -10.10
CA ILE A 92 8.41 -7.76 -9.35
C ILE A 92 8.22 -9.22 -8.93
N LEU A 93 8.37 -9.48 -7.63
CA LEU A 93 8.26 -10.79 -7.03
C LEU A 93 6.81 -11.26 -6.91
N SER A 94 5.91 -10.33 -6.64
CA SER A 94 4.46 -10.52 -6.53
C SER A 94 3.76 -9.17 -6.66
N HIS A 95 2.53 -9.20 -7.15
CA HIS A 95 1.60 -8.09 -7.11
C HIS A 95 0.20 -8.60 -6.76
N ASP A 96 -0.56 -7.81 -6.02
CA ASP A 96 -1.96 -8.11 -5.64
C ASP A 96 -2.80 -6.84 -5.74
N LEU A 97 -4.00 -6.95 -6.31
CA LEU A 97 -5.00 -5.89 -6.33
C LEU A 97 -6.02 -6.12 -5.21
N ALA A 98 -6.42 -5.04 -4.54
CA ALA A 98 -7.40 -5.09 -3.46
C ALA A 98 -8.33 -3.87 -3.50
N LYS A 99 -9.58 -4.06 -3.04
CA LYS A 99 -10.48 -2.93 -2.77
C LYS A 99 -9.88 -2.05 -1.66
N PRO A 100 -10.12 -0.74 -1.64
CA PRO A 100 -9.64 0.13 -0.57
C PRO A 100 -10.00 -0.34 0.85
N ALA A 101 -11.18 -0.91 1.03
CA ALA A 101 -11.63 -1.46 2.31
C ALA A 101 -10.88 -2.74 2.74
N GLU A 102 -10.28 -3.46 1.79
CA GLU A 102 -9.62 -4.76 1.99
C GLU A 102 -8.09 -4.64 1.93
N CYS A 103 -7.56 -3.47 1.59
CA CYS A 103 -6.14 -3.27 1.32
C CYS A 103 -5.25 -3.69 2.50
N ILE A 104 -5.66 -3.43 3.74
CA ILE A 104 -4.87 -3.76 4.93
C ILE A 104 -4.75 -5.28 5.10
N SER A 105 -5.86 -6.00 5.00
CA SER A 105 -5.90 -7.45 5.18
C SER A 105 -5.20 -8.18 4.04
N GLU A 106 -5.42 -7.73 2.79
CA GLU A 106 -4.73 -8.30 1.63
C GLU A 106 -3.23 -7.99 1.62
N PHE A 107 -2.79 -6.85 2.16
CA PHE A 107 -1.37 -6.52 2.27
C PHE A 107 -0.61 -7.53 3.13
N GLN A 108 -1.11 -7.86 4.33
CA GLN A 108 -0.48 -8.88 5.17
C GLN A 108 -0.54 -10.27 4.52
N ARG A 109 -1.66 -10.62 3.89
CA ARG A 109 -1.82 -11.90 3.17
C ARG A 109 -0.85 -12.03 2.00
N SER A 110 -0.52 -10.94 1.32
CA SER A 110 0.40 -10.94 0.17
C SER A 110 1.78 -11.48 0.54
N PHE A 111 2.29 -11.18 1.74
CA PHE A 111 3.56 -11.74 2.22
C PHE A 111 3.50 -13.27 2.33
N PHE A 112 2.43 -13.79 2.95
CA PHE A 112 2.26 -15.24 3.09
C PHE A 112 2.14 -15.93 1.73
N LYS A 113 1.35 -15.38 0.82
CA LYS A 113 1.23 -15.87 -0.57
C LYS A 113 2.60 -15.90 -1.24
N LEU A 114 3.37 -14.81 -1.14
CA LEU A 114 4.70 -14.70 -1.74
C LEU A 114 5.69 -15.74 -1.18
N ALA A 115 5.80 -15.83 0.13
CA ALA A 115 6.70 -16.78 0.79
C ALA A 115 6.33 -18.23 0.44
N GLU A 116 5.05 -18.56 0.45
CA GLU A 116 4.57 -19.91 0.11
C GLU A 116 4.76 -20.26 -1.37
N ASN A 117 4.57 -19.30 -2.28
CA ASN A 117 4.73 -19.54 -3.71
C ASN A 117 6.20 -19.69 -4.11
N ARG A 118 7.07 -18.83 -3.59
CA ARG A 118 8.50 -18.83 -3.95
C ARG A 118 9.34 -19.80 -3.12
N LYS A 119 8.85 -20.26 -1.97
CA LYS A 119 9.60 -21.10 -1.01
C LYS A 119 10.95 -20.47 -0.61
N ILE A 120 11.01 -19.14 -0.58
CA ILE A 120 12.18 -18.32 -0.22
C ILE A 120 11.70 -17.19 0.68
N LEU A 121 12.50 -16.82 1.69
CA LEU A 121 12.30 -15.63 2.50
C LEU A 121 13.41 -14.60 2.25
N PRO A 122 13.17 -13.30 2.41
CA PRO A 122 14.23 -12.30 2.35
C PRO A 122 15.05 -12.28 3.64
N GLN A 123 16.24 -11.70 3.59
CA GLN A 123 16.95 -11.30 4.81
C GLN A 123 16.43 -9.98 5.37
N GLU A 124 16.02 -9.07 4.48
CA GLU A 124 15.53 -7.74 4.84
C GLU A 124 14.32 -7.36 3.98
N ILE A 125 13.34 -6.70 4.60
CA ILE A 125 12.22 -6.05 3.94
C ILE A 125 12.34 -4.54 4.17
N LEU A 126 12.25 -3.77 3.09
CA LEU A 126 12.20 -2.33 3.11
C LEU A 126 10.78 -1.83 2.88
N VAL A 127 10.35 -0.90 3.74
CA VAL A 127 9.06 -0.21 3.64
C VAL A 127 9.26 1.29 3.68
N LYS A 128 8.37 2.04 3.04
CA LYS A 128 8.37 3.51 3.10
C LYS A 128 7.39 4.05 4.14
N LYS A 129 6.21 3.44 4.21
CA LYS A 129 5.10 3.85 5.07
C LYS A 129 5.25 3.30 6.48
N GLU A 130 4.89 4.10 7.47
CA GLU A 130 4.80 3.62 8.85
C GLU A 130 3.69 2.58 8.99
N GLU A 131 2.65 2.74 8.18
CA GLU A 131 1.52 1.84 8.09
C GLU A 131 1.96 0.42 7.67
N ALA A 132 2.72 0.33 6.58
CA ALA A 132 3.28 -0.93 6.09
C ALA A 132 4.25 -1.56 7.11
N PHE A 133 5.03 -0.73 7.81
CA PHE A 133 5.92 -1.19 8.87
C PHE A 133 5.16 -1.90 9.99
N LYS A 134 4.15 -1.24 10.56
CA LYS A 134 3.32 -1.80 11.65
C LYS A 134 2.60 -3.08 11.24
N LEU A 135 2.19 -3.19 9.97
CA LEU A 135 1.52 -4.39 9.45
C LEU A 135 2.46 -5.59 9.31
N LEU A 136 3.74 -5.36 8.98
CA LEU A 136 4.71 -6.44 8.77
C LEU A 136 5.52 -6.78 10.01
N GLU A 137 5.73 -5.83 10.92
CA GLU A 137 6.57 -6.00 12.12
C GLU A 137 6.26 -7.28 12.91
N PRO A 138 4.98 -7.62 13.18
CA PRO A 138 4.67 -8.84 13.93
C PRO A 138 5.08 -10.12 13.17
N ILE A 139 4.95 -10.12 11.83
CA ILE A 139 5.31 -11.26 10.98
C ILE A 139 6.84 -11.38 10.86
N THR A 140 7.52 -10.26 10.62
CA THR A 140 8.97 -10.24 10.43
C THR A 140 9.73 -10.54 11.71
N SER A 141 9.22 -10.09 12.86
CA SER A 141 9.82 -10.38 14.17
C SER A 141 9.83 -11.88 14.46
N GLU A 142 8.70 -12.56 14.26
CA GLU A 142 8.56 -14.01 14.49
C GLU A 142 9.39 -14.86 13.51
N LEU A 143 9.54 -14.38 12.28
CA LEU A 143 10.37 -15.00 11.26
C LEU A 143 11.84 -14.56 11.33
N GLY A 144 12.22 -13.62 12.21
CA GLY A 144 13.58 -13.09 12.29
C GLY A 144 14.06 -12.44 10.98
N ILE A 145 13.17 -11.76 10.26
CA ILE A 145 13.47 -10.97 9.06
C ILE A 145 13.74 -9.53 9.50
N ASN A 146 14.79 -8.90 8.99
CA ASN A 146 15.03 -7.49 9.29
C ASN A 146 13.98 -6.62 8.58
N LEU A 147 13.30 -5.74 9.31
CA LEU A 147 12.32 -4.80 8.74
C LEU A 147 12.84 -3.38 8.95
N ARG A 148 13.00 -2.63 7.86
CA ARG A 148 13.54 -1.26 7.92
C ARG A 148 12.67 -0.27 7.16
N ARG A 149 12.39 0.86 7.80
CA ARG A 149 11.75 1.99 7.14
C ARG A 149 12.79 2.85 6.42
N VAL A 150 12.57 3.11 5.14
CA VAL A 150 13.45 3.90 4.27
C VAL A 150 12.71 5.07 3.64
N LYS A 151 13.46 6.08 3.20
CA LYS A 151 12.86 7.27 2.54
C LYS A 151 12.41 7.00 1.11
N LYS A 152 13.07 6.06 0.42
CA LYS A 152 12.83 5.68 -0.97
C LYS A 152 12.96 4.17 -1.12
N LEU A 153 12.07 3.60 -1.93
CA LEU A 153 12.12 2.21 -2.38
C LEU A 153 12.50 2.26 -3.85
N LYS A 154 13.80 2.15 -4.15
CA LYS A 154 14.35 2.57 -5.45
C LYS A 154 13.77 1.72 -6.58
N MET A 155 13.82 0.40 -6.43
CA MET A 155 13.35 -0.52 -7.46
C MET A 155 11.82 -0.55 -7.55
N LEU A 156 11.13 -0.39 -6.42
CA LEU A 156 9.67 -0.32 -6.40
C LEU A 156 9.16 0.97 -7.03
N GLU A 157 9.79 2.12 -6.77
CA GLU A 157 9.45 3.40 -7.40
C GLU A 157 9.71 3.35 -8.93
N GLU A 158 10.79 2.67 -9.36
CA GLU A 158 11.06 2.41 -10.79
C GLU A 158 10.00 1.48 -11.41
N ALA A 159 9.61 0.40 -10.73
CA ALA A 159 8.55 -0.49 -11.17
C ALA A 159 7.19 0.22 -11.26
N GLN A 160 6.86 1.06 -10.27
CA GLN A 160 5.65 1.89 -10.25
C GLN A 160 5.63 2.87 -11.44
N ALA A 161 6.74 3.56 -11.71
CA ALA A 161 6.84 4.49 -12.82
C ALA A 161 6.69 3.77 -14.18
N SER A 162 7.30 2.60 -14.31
CA SER A 162 7.21 1.76 -15.53
C SER A 162 5.78 1.27 -15.77
N MET A 163 5.10 0.82 -14.71
CA MET A 163 3.69 0.43 -14.76
C MET A 163 2.79 1.60 -15.17
N ALA A 164 3.00 2.80 -14.61
CA ALA A 164 2.22 3.97 -14.96
C ALA A 164 2.32 4.29 -16.46
N LYS A 165 3.54 4.34 -17.01
CA LYS A 165 3.80 4.58 -18.44
C LYS A 165 3.14 3.57 -19.36
N PHE A 166 3.20 2.28 -19.00
CA PHE A 166 2.56 1.23 -19.78
C PHE A 166 1.04 1.43 -19.85
N THR A 167 0.43 1.84 -18.73
CA THR A 167 -1.02 1.99 -18.66
C THR A 167 -1.57 3.28 -19.26
N THR A 168 -0.77 4.36 -19.30
CA THR A 168 -1.17 5.64 -19.91
C THR A 168 -1.04 5.66 -21.43
N GLY A 169 -0.47 4.61 -22.04
CA GLY A 169 -0.42 4.44 -23.49
C GLY A 169 0.67 5.23 -24.20
N GLU A 170 1.69 5.74 -23.49
CA GLU A 170 2.83 6.47 -24.09
C GLU A 170 3.72 5.61 -25.01
N ASN A 171 3.48 4.30 -25.10
CA ASN A 171 4.22 3.34 -25.95
C ASN A 171 3.40 2.82 -27.16
N ARG A 172 2.40 3.56 -27.65
CA ARG A 172 1.62 3.12 -28.84
C ARG A 172 2.25 3.46 -30.19
N ASP A 173 3.44 4.07 -30.24
CA ASP A 173 4.04 4.58 -31.47
C ASP A 173 5.24 3.77 -32.00
N GLU A 174 5.31 2.46 -31.75
CA GLU A 174 6.31 1.59 -32.41
C GLU A 174 5.75 0.19 -32.74
N ILE A 175 4.85 0.10 -33.73
CA ILE A 175 4.71 -1.07 -34.64
C ILE A 175 4.29 -0.57 -36.03
#